data_AF-A0A060BP28-F1
#
_entry.id   AF-A0A060BP28-F1
#
_cell.length_a   1.000
_cell.length_b   1.000
_cell.length_c   1.000
_cell.angle_alpha   90.00
_cell.angle_beta   90.00
_cell.angle_gamma   90.00
#
_symmetry.space_group_name_H-M   'P 1'
#
loop_
_entity.id
_entity.type
_entity.pdbx_description
1 polymer ?
#
loop_
_entity_poly.entity_id
_entity_poly.type
_entity_poly.pdbx_seq_one_letter_code
_entity_poly.pdbx_strand_id
1 'polypeptide(L)' 'NQGRTFEYSQSTTADSQGRYELTVPYSTEGPIANQTQFNTAPSGPYVLSYGDTTKEVKVSEEAVLKGEEIKV' A
#
# COMPACT_ATOMS: atom_id res chain seq x y z
N ASN A 1 11.41 -11.67 10.35
CA ASN A 1 12.49 -11.74 9.33
C ASN A 1 13.02 -13.17 9.11
N GLN A 2 12.24 -14.12 8.57
CA GLN A 2 12.72 -15.49 8.31
C GLN A 2 13.32 -15.69 6.90
N GLY A 3 13.68 -14.59 6.21
CA GLY A 3 14.14 -14.65 4.80
C GLY A 3 13.08 -15.07 3.77
N ARG A 4 11.82 -15.27 4.19
CA ARG A 4 10.70 -15.64 3.32
C ARG A 4 10.05 -14.40 2.70
N THR A 5 9.76 -14.47 1.40
CA THR A 5 8.90 -13.52 0.69
C THR A 5 7.51 -14.11 0.45
N PHE A 6 6.51 -13.25 0.33
CA PHE A 6 5.17 -13.59 -0.12
C PHE A 6 4.55 -12.38 -0.81
N GLU A 7 3.55 -12.61 -1.66
CA GLU A 7 2.82 -11.55 -2.33
C GLU A 7 1.58 -11.17 -1.53
N TYR A 8 1.32 -9.86 -1.47
CA TYR A 8 0.06 -9.31 -0.98
C TYR A 8 -0.71 -8.76 -2.19
N SER A 9 -1.97 -9.17 -2.33
CA SER A 9 -2.86 -8.70 -3.38
C SER A 9 -4.23 -8.37 -2.80
N GLN A 10 -4.83 -7.29 -3.28
CA GLN A 10 -6.21 -6.91 -3.00
C GLN A 10 -6.83 -6.40 -4.30
N SER A 11 -8.13 -6.61 -4.47
CA SER A 11 -8.89 -6.07 -5.59
C SER A 11 -10.23 -5.50 -5.12
N THR A 12 -10.77 -4.60 -5.92
CA THR A 12 -12.09 -4.00 -5.72
C THR A 12 -12.72 -3.73 -7.09
N THR A 13 -14.00 -3.38 -7.10
CA THR A 13 -14.72 -2.94 -8.30
C THR A 13 -14.98 -1.45 -8.19
N ALA A 14 -14.77 -0.72 -9.27
CA ALA A 14 -15.16 0.68 -9.34
C ALA A 14 -16.69 0.85 -9.21
N ASP A 15 -17.11 1.97 -8.63
CA ASP A 15 -18.51 2.36 -8.56
C ASP A 15 -19.05 2.79 -9.95
N SER A 16 -20.34 3.13 -10.02
CA SER A 16 -20.98 3.58 -11.26
C SER A 16 -20.41 4.88 -11.83
N GLN A 17 -19.59 5.61 -11.07
CA GLN A 17 -18.89 6.81 -11.49
C GLN A 17 -17.41 6.54 -11.82
N GLY A 18 -16.97 5.28 -11.77
CA GLY A 18 -15.60 4.88 -12.07
C GLY A 18 -14.60 5.11 -10.91
N ARG A 19 -15.07 5.42 -9.70
CA ARG A 19 -14.21 5.59 -8.53
C ARG A 19 -13.99 4.25 -7.83
N TYR A 20 -12.82 4.05 -7.26
CA TYR A 20 -12.47 2.87 -6.49
C TYR A 20 -11.73 3.28 -5.22
N GLU A 21 -11.79 2.42 -4.21
CA GLU A 21 -11.12 2.61 -2.93
C GLU A 21 -10.54 1.27 -2.46
N LEU A 22 -9.28 1.29 -2.02
CA LEU A 22 -8.58 0.14 -1.44
C LEU A 22 -7.93 0.59 -0.13
N THR A 23 -8.26 -0.09 0.96
CA THR A 23 -7.57 0.09 2.25
C THR A 23 -6.38 -0.87 2.31
N VAL A 24 -5.17 -0.31 2.35
CA VAL A 24 -3.92 -1.06 2.37
C VAL A 24 -3.24 -0.99 3.74
N PRO A 25 -2.74 -2.11 4.29
CA PRO A 25 -2.27 -2.15 5.68
C PRO A 25 -0.75 -1.95 5.86
N TYR A 26 0.05 -2.01 4.79
CA TYR A 26 1.50 -1.95 4.89
C TYR A 26 2.04 -0.63 4.35
N SER A 27 2.83 0.07 5.15
CA SER A 27 3.61 1.20 4.65
C SER A 27 4.75 0.69 3.77
N THR A 28 4.95 1.36 2.64
CA THR A 28 6.03 1.07 1.68
C THR A 28 7.17 2.08 1.79
N GLU A 29 6.99 3.13 2.59
CA GLU A 29 8.03 4.07 3.01
C GLU A 29 8.15 4.08 4.55
N GLY A 30 9.35 4.30 5.06
CA GLY A 30 9.68 4.22 6.49
C GLY A 30 10.81 3.21 6.78
N PRO A 31 10.99 2.77 8.04
CA PRO A 31 10.20 3.15 9.22
C PRO A 31 10.50 4.58 9.71
N ILE A 32 9.55 5.19 10.41
CA ILE A 32 9.76 6.43 11.15
C ILE A 32 10.48 6.10 12.46
N ALA A 33 11.54 6.86 12.79
CA ALA A 33 12.28 6.64 14.03
C ALA A 33 11.36 6.70 15.26
N ASN A 34 11.50 5.73 16.17
CA ASN A 34 10.66 5.56 17.37
C ASN A 34 9.18 5.23 17.11
N GLN A 35 8.79 4.88 15.89
CA GLN A 35 7.49 4.27 15.58
C GLN A 35 7.66 2.78 15.30
N THR A 36 6.87 2.21 14.39
CA THR A 36 6.89 0.78 14.09
C THR A 36 8.19 0.40 13.37
N GLN A 37 9.10 -0.24 14.09
CA GLN A 37 10.35 -0.74 13.52
C GLN A 37 10.11 -2.13 12.92
N PHE A 38 9.65 -2.17 11.66
CA PHE A 38 9.21 -3.41 11.03
C PHE A 38 10.38 -4.40 10.82
N ASN A 39 10.30 -5.59 11.41
CA ASN A 39 11.19 -6.72 11.10
C ASN A 39 10.75 -7.52 9.84
N THR A 40 9.63 -7.13 9.24
CA THR A 40 9.09 -7.65 7.99
C THR A 40 8.44 -6.48 7.29
N ALA A 41 8.98 -6.06 6.14
CA ALA A 41 8.52 -4.90 5.39
C ALA A 41 8.27 -5.27 3.92
N PRO A 42 7.39 -4.53 3.22
CA PRO A 42 7.30 -4.63 1.77
C PRO A 42 8.67 -4.41 1.11
N SER A 43 8.96 -5.17 0.05
CA SER A 43 10.19 -5.01 -0.73
C SER A 43 10.12 -3.88 -1.77
N GLY A 44 8.95 -3.25 -1.93
CA GLY A 44 8.70 -2.21 -2.92
C GLY A 44 7.33 -1.53 -2.73
N PRO A 45 6.98 -0.57 -3.62
CA PRO A 45 5.69 0.10 -3.60
C PRO A 45 4.55 -0.86 -3.94
N TYR A 46 3.32 -0.43 -3.65
CA TYR A 46 2.17 -1.09 -4.24
C TYR A 46 2.14 -0.86 -5.75
N VAL A 47 1.73 -1.88 -6.49
CA VAL A 47 1.48 -1.78 -7.93
C VAL A 47 -0.03 -1.84 -8.15
N LEU A 48 -0.61 -0.71 -8.53
CA LEU A 48 -2.04 -0.57 -8.81
C LEU A 48 -2.28 -0.68 -10.30
N SER A 49 -3.17 -1.58 -10.70
CA SER A 49 -3.53 -1.79 -12.11
C SER A 49 -5.04 -1.62 -12.32
N TYR A 50 -5.41 -0.87 -13.36
CA TYR A 50 -6.80 -0.67 -13.79
C TYR A 50 -6.86 -0.46 -15.31
N GLY A 51 -7.69 -1.25 -16.00
CA GLY A 51 -7.67 -1.32 -17.47
C GLY A 51 -6.26 -1.64 -17.98
N ASP A 52 -5.76 -0.84 -18.91
CA ASP A 52 -4.41 -0.95 -19.47
C ASP A 52 -3.36 -0.11 -18.72
N THR A 53 -3.72 0.47 -17.57
CA THR A 53 -2.84 1.34 -16.78
C THR A 53 -2.26 0.61 -15.58
N THR A 54 -0.98 0.85 -15.31
CA THR A 54 -0.29 0.44 -14.09
C THR A 54 0.42 1.63 -13.46
N LYS A 55 0.33 1.77 -12.13
CA LYS A 55 0.94 2.84 -11.37
C LYS A 55 1.55 2.33 -10.06
N GLU A 56 2.72 2.84 -9.71
CA GLU A 56 3.30 2.61 -8.39
C GLU A 56 2.70 3.58 -7.37
N VAL A 57 2.30 3.07 -6.21
CA VAL A 57 1.75 3.84 -5.10
C VAL A 57 2.62 3.63 -3.87
N LYS A 58 3.23 4.72 -3.41
CA LYS A 58 4.00 4.77 -2.17
C LYS A 58 3.10 5.20 -1.03
N VAL A 59 3.23 4.54 0.11
CA VAL A 59 2.38 4.74 1.29
C VAL A 59 3.29 4.90 2.49
N SER A 60 3.23 6.07 3.13
CA SER A 60 4.01 6.34 4.33
C SER A 60 3.45 5.60 5.55
N GLU A 61 4.30 5.33 6.54
CA GLU A 61 3.85 4.79 7.83
C GLU A 61 2.81 5.70 8.50
N GLU A 62 2.97 7.02 8.39
CA GLU A 62 2.03 7.99 8.94
C GLU A 62 0.64 7.87 8.31
N ALA A 63 0.55 7.70 6.98
CA ALA A 63 -0.71 7.52 6.28
C ALA A 63 -1.44 6.25 6.74
N VAL A 64 -0.70 5.15 6.99
CA VAL A 64 -1.27 3.91 7.54
C VAL A 64 -1.77 4.12 8.96
N LEU A 65 -0.96 4.72 9.84
CA LEU A 65 -1.31 4.89 11.26
C LEU A 65 -2.49 5.84 11.48
N LYS A 66 -2.65 6.85 10.60
CA LYS A 66 -3.74 7.84 10.67
C LYS A 66 -4.95 7.49 9.82
N GLY A 67 -4.85 6.49 8.94
CA GLY A 67 -5.90 6.17 7.97
C GLY A 67 -6.12 7.29 6.95
N GLU A 68 -5.03 7.87 6.44
CA GLU A 68 -5.12 8.96 5.45
C GLU A 68 -5.51 8.44 4.06
N GLU A 69 -6.20 9.29 3.29
CA GLU A 69 -6.52 9.04 1.89
C GLU A 69 -5.39 9.51 0.97
N ILE A 70 -4.93 8.63 0.09
CA ILE A 70 -3.96 8.94 -0.96
C ILE A 70 -4.68 8.95 -2.31
N LYS A 71 -4.67 10.10 -2.98
CA LYS A 71 -5.26 10.25 -4.32
C LYS A 71 -4.25 9.84 -5.39
N VAL A 72 -4.69 8.97 -6.30
CA VAL A 72 -3.89 8.41 -7.39
C VAL A 72 -4.39 8.86 -8.75
#